data_AF-A0A3D4CN29-F1
#
_entry.id   AF-A0A3D4CN29-F1
#
_cell.length_a   1.000
_cell.length_b   1.000
_cell.length_c   1.000
_cell.angle_alpha   90.00
_cell.angle_beta   90.00
_cell.angle_gamma   90.00
#
_symmetry.space_group_name_H-M   'P 1'
#
loop_
_entity.id
_entity.type
_entity.pdbx_description
1 polymer ?
#
loop_
_entity_poly.entity_id
_entity_poly.type
_entity_poly.pdbx_seq_one_letter_code
_entity_poly.pdbx_strand_id
1 'polypeptide(L)' 'MKSVRLMIWARSLFWIGIIAVIVVSALILNIPSPFFLIFYLVGIALIFISICLKEKANRITGE' A
#
# COMPACT_ATOMS: atom_id res chain seq x y z
N MET A 1 3.29 -12.90 -19.03
CA MET A 1 3.13 -13.58 -17.71
C MET A 1 3.75 -12.84 -16.52
N LYS A 2 4.97 -12.26 -16.63
CA LYS A 2 5.61 -11.54 -15.51
C LYS A 2 4.89 -10.22 -15.15
N SER A 3 4.37 -9.49 -16.15
CA SER A 3 3.62 -8.23 -15.99
C SER A 3 2.29 -8.41 -15.25
N VAL A 4 1.47 -9.39 -15.63
CA VAL A 4 0.19 -9.68 -14.98
C VAL A 4 0.37 -10.03 -13.49
N ARG A 5 1.41 -10.81 -13.17
CA ARG A 5 1.74 -11.15 -11.78
C ARG A 5 2.11 -9.93 -10.95
N LEU A 6 2.88 -9.01 -11.52
CA LEU A 6 3.24 -7.71 -10.93
C LEU A 6 2.01 -6.84 -10.68
N MET A 7 1.06 -6.81 -11.62
CA MET A 7 -0.18 -6.04 -11.49
C MET A 7 -1.10 -6.57 -10.38
N ILE A 8 -1.21 -7.90 -10.25
CA ILE A 8 -1.97 -8.55 -9.18
C ILE A 8 -1.33 -8.27 -7.82
N TRP A 9 0.00 -8.37 -7.72
CA TRP A 9 0.74 -8.03 -6.49
C TRP A 9 0.59 -6.56 -6.10
N ALA A 10 0.71 -5.64 -7.06
CA ALA A 10 0.50 -4.22 -6.81
C ALA A 10 -0.91 -3.95 -6.29
N ARG A 11 -1.93 -4.56 -6.89
CA ARG A 11 -3.33 -4.42 -6.44
C ARG A 11 -3.52 -4.95 -5.02
N SER A 12 -2.96 -6.12 -4.70
CA SER A 12 -3.04 -6.68 -3.35
C SER A 12 -2.37 -5.78 -2.30
N LEU A 13 -1.14 -5.30 -2.58
CA LEU A 13 -0.41 -4.38 -1.70
C LEU A 13 -1.14 -3.05 -1.49
N PHE A 14 -1.85 -2.55 -2.51
CA PHE A 14 -2.66 -1.33 -2.39
C PHE A 14 -3.77 -1.49 -1.34
N TRP A 15 -4.56 -2.56 -1.45
CA TRP A 15 -5.66 -2.82 -0.53
C TRP A 15 -5.17 -3.08 0.89
N ILE A 16 -4.07 -3.83 1.04
CA ILE A 16 -3.42 -4.04 2.34
C ILE A 16 -2.99 -2.71 2.96
N GLY A 17 -2.35 -1.84 2.17
CA GLY A 17 -1.95 -0.50 2.62
C GLY A 17 -3.14 0.35 3.07
N ILE A 18 -4.24 0.37 2.31
CA ILE A 18 -5.46 1.09 2.68
C ILE A 18 -6.06 0.57 3.98
N ILE A 19 -6.21 -0.75 4.12
CA ILE A 19 -6.77 -1.37 5.34
C ILE A 19 -5.89 -1.02 6.54
N ALA A 20 -4.56 -1.10 6.40
CA ALA A 20 -3.63 -0.74 7.45
C ALA A 20 -3.80 0.73 7.88
N VAL A 21 -3.87 1.67 6.94
CA VAL A 21 -4.09 3.10 7.23
C VAL A 21 -5.41 3.33 7.97
N ILE A 22 -6.50 2.67 7.55
CA ILE A 22 -7.83 2.82 8.16
C ILE A 22 -7.83 2.28 9.60
N VAL A 23 -7.34 1.05 9.80
CA VAL A 23 -7.30 0.40 11.11
C VAL A 23 -6.42 1.19 12.08
N VAL A 24 -5.24 1.63 11.63
CA VAL A 24 -4.33 2.43 12.44
C VAL A 24 -4.93 3.80 12.78
N SER A 25 -5.62 4.45 11.84
CA SER A 25 -6.33 5.72 12.13
C SER A 25 -7.38 5.54 13.23
N ALA A 26 -8.16 4.46 13.17
CA ALA A 26 -9.15 4.17 14.19
C ALA A 26 -8.50 3.89 15.56
N LEU A 27 -7.35 3.20 15.57
CA LEU A 27 -6.59 2.90 16.79
C LEU A 27 -5.98 4.17 17.42
N ILE A 28 -5.42 5.09 16.62
CA ILE A 28 -4.83 6.34 17.13
C ILE A 28 -5.87 7.17 17.89
N LEU A 29 -7.12 7.20 17.41
CA LEU A 29 -8.20 7.93 18.07
C LEU A 29 -8.59 7.35 19.43
N ASN A 30 -8.43 6.04 19.62
CA ASN A 30 -8.82 5.35 20.86
C ASN A 30 -7.65 5.22 21.84
N ILE A 31 -6.42 5.05 21.33
CA ILE A 31 -5.21 4.82 22.11
C ILE A 31 -4.10 5.67 21.50
N PRO A 32 -3.87 6.90 22.00
CA PRO A 32 -2.82 7.76 21.48
C PRO A 32 -1.45 7.21 21.89
N SER A 33 -0.80 6.53 20.95
CA SER A 33 0.54 5.97 21.11
C SER A 33 1.41 6.31 19.89
N PRO A 34 2.65 6.78 20.10
CA PRO A 34 3.56 7.12 19.00
C PRO A 34 3.92 5.91 18.14
N PHE A 35 3.78 4.68 18.68
CA PHE A 35 4.01 3.45 17.93
C PHE A 35 3.05 3.29 16.75
N PHE A 36 1.81 3.79 16.85
CA PHE A 36 0.84 3.72 15.76
C PHE A 36 1.22 4.61 14.57
N LEU A 37 1.98 5.68 14.80
CA LEU A 37 2.49 6.53 13.73
C LEU A 37 3.39 5.73 12.77
N ILE A 38 4.19 4.80 13.30
CA ILE A 38 5.08 3.95 12.48
C ILE A 38 4.24 3.06 11.57
N PHE A 39 3.21 2.39 12.10
CA PHE A 39 2.31 1.56 11.30
C PHE A 39 1.55 2.37 10.25
N TYR A 40 1.18 3.61 10.57
CA TYR A 40 0.54 4.53 9.63
C TYR A 40 1.46 4.87 8.45
N LEU A 41 2.71 5.22 8.74
CA LEU A 41 3.74 5.50 7.73
C LEU A 41 4.04 4.26 6.86
N VAL A 42 4.09 3.07 7.45
CA VAL A 42 4.24 1.81 6.71
C VAL A 42 3.06 1.59 5.76
N GLY A 43 1.83 1.84 6.21
CA GLY A 43 0.64 1.77 5.35
C GLY A 43 0.72 2.71 4.14
N ILE A 44 1.14 3.96 4.35
CA ILE A 44 1.36 4.93 3.27
C ILE A 44 2.46 4.44 2.32
N ALA A 45 3.57 3.94 2.85
CA ALA A 45 4.67 3.43 2.04
C ALA A 45 4.23 2.26 1.15
N LEU A 46 3.39 1.34 1.66
CA LEU A 46 2.82 0.23 0.87
C LEU A 46 1.94 0.73 -0.28
N ILE A 47 1.13 1.76 -0.04
CA ILE A 47 0.31 2.40 -1.08
C ILE A 47 1.22 3.01 -2.16
N PHE A 48 2.27 3.74 -1.75
CA PHE A 48 3.23 4.34 -2.67
C PHE A 48 3.96 3.29 -3.52
N ILE A 49 4.46 2.23 -2.89
CA ILE A 49 5.12 1.11 -3.57
C ILE A 49 4.17 0.46 -4.58
N SER A 50 2.89 0.27 -4.21
CA SER A 50 1.88 -0.26 -5.12
C SER A 50 1.72 0.60 -6.39
N ILE A 51 1.65 1.92 -6.24
CA ILE A 51 1.56 2.86 -7.37
C ILE A 51 2.81 2.73 -8.25
N CYS A 52 4.01 2.70 -7.67
CA CYS A 52 5.26 2.52 -8.42
C CYS A 52 5.30 1.18 -9.17
N LEU A 53 4.80 0.09 -8.56
CA LEU A 53 4.73 -1.22 -9.20
C LEU A 53 3.71 -1.22 -10.35
N LYS A 54 2.60 -0.50 -10.21
CA LYS A 54 1.60 -0.32 -11.26
C LYS A 54 2.16 0.47 -12.44
N GLU A 55 2.81 1.60 -12.19
CA GLU A 55 3.53 2.40 -13.19
C GLU A 55 4.58 1.57 -13.94
N LYS A 56 5.38 0.79 -13.20
CA LYS A 56 6.37 -0.10 -13.78
C LYS A 56 5.74 -1.20 -14.63
N ALA A 57 4.60 -1.76 -14.21
CA ALA A 57 3.87 -2.74 -14.99
C ALA A 57 3.35 -2.13 -16.31
N ASN A 58 2.76 -0.92 -16.26
CA ASN A 58 2.28 -0.19 -17.44
C ASN A 58 3.40 0.08 -18.45
N ARG A 59 4.57 0.55 -18.00
CA ARG A 59 5.73 0.75 -18.90
C ARG A 59 6.20 -0.53 -19.60
N ILE A 60 6.07 -1.68 -18.95
CA ILE A 60 6.46 -2.98 -19.53
C ILE A 60 5.40 -3.47 -20.53
N THR A 61 4.12 -3.15 -20.31
CA THR A 61 3.03 -3.51 -21.23
C THR A 61 2.89 -2.56 -22.41
N GLY A 62 3.47 -1.36 -22.36
CA GLY A 62 3.44 -0.39 -23.47
C GLY A 62 2.09 0.28 -23.66
N GLU A 63 1.24 0.24 -22.63
CA GLU A 63 -0.02 1.00 -22.53
C GLU A 63 0.18 2.34 -21.82
#